data_AF-A0A1F9NAX0-F1
#
_entry.id   AF-A0A1F9NAX0-F1
#
_cell.length_a   1.000
_cell.length_b   1.000
_cell.length_c   1.000
_cell.angle_alpha   90.00
_cell.angle_beta   90.00
_cell.angle_gamma   90.00
#
_symmetry.space_group_name_H-M   'P 1'
#
loop_
_entity.id
_entity.type
_entity.pdbx_description
1 polymer ?
#
loop_
_entity_poly.entity_id
_entity_poly.type
_entity_poly.pdbx_seq_one_letter_code
_entity_poly.pdbx_strand_id
1 'polypeptide(L)'
;MPPLRDPNRLALKIWSYLRGVVIGGLLGGTLLVVNLLQTLSLVVKPFSGQTFRRLNRFAANTWWGWCVLAFERVYGFELKVSGDAIPMRENAVVFANHQQMTDIILLLSLARSRDRLGDIKWFVKHPIKFVPGVGWGMVFLDAVFVKRDWAADRQSIAKTFAHLTDNHVPLWLILFPEGTRFAPHKLGRSHSYALEHGLHAPDHTLLPRVKGFVASMHGLRQHADAVYDVTIIYKNGVPTLWQYLRGFVDSAELHVRRYPMSELPQDDAVLSKWLYERFADKDRLLGHTYPSLQVSRESRSRPALSFGQPQATPANQPDSP
;
A
#
# COMPACT_ATOMS: atom_id res chain seq x y z
N MET A 1 8.33 -9.31 -12.14
CA MET A 1 7.11 -9.28 -12.98
C MET A 1 7.33 -8.35 -14.15
N PRO A 2 6.95 -8.74 -15.38
CA PRO A 2 7.20 -7.96 -16.57
C PRO A 2 6.37 -6.66 -16.58
N PRO A 3 6.91 -5.54 -17.10
CA PRO A 3 6.14 -4.31 -17.28
C PRO A 3 5.10 -4.50 -18.40
N LEU A 4 3.99 -3.76 -18.31
CA LEU A 4 3.02 -3.66 -19.40
C LEU A 4 3.69 -3.02 -20.63
N ARG A 5 3.47 -3.61 -21.80
CA ARG A 5 3.99 -3.06 -23.07
C ARG A 5 3.03 -2.03 -23.65
N ASP A 6 3.58 -0.92 -24.15
CA ASP A 6 2.79 0.04 -24.92
C ASP A 6 2.35 -0.56 -26.26
N PRO A 7 1.17 -0.18 -26.79
CA PRO A 7 0.69 -0.67 -28.08
C PRO A 7 1.61 -0.19 -29.21
N ASN A 8 1.74 -0.97 -30.29
CA ASN A 8 2.67 -0.65 -31.39
C ASN A 8 2.14 0.44 -32.36
N ARG A 9 0.83 0.72 -32.38
CA ARG A 9 0.21 1.62 -33.36
C ARG A 9 0.37 3.10 -32.95
N LEU A 10 1.00 3.91 -33.80
CA LEU A 10 1.27 5.33 -33.53
C LEU A 10 0.00 6.16 -33.31
N ALA A 11 -1.03 6.00 -34.16
CA ALA A 11 -2.29 6.72 -34.02
C ALA A 11 -2.95 6.46 -32.64
N LEU A 12 -2.92 5.21 -32.17
CA LEU A 12 -3.44 4.84 -30.86
C LEU A 12 -2.63 5.49 -29.73
N LYS A 13 -1.29 5.59 -29.87
CA LYS A 13 -0.44 6.29 -28.90
C LYS A 13 -0.78 7.77 -28.81
N ILE A 14 -0.95 8.45 -29.95
CA ILE A 14 -1.27 9.89 -29.99
C ILE A 14 -2.64 10.15 -29.36
N TRP A 15 -3.67 9.41 -29.78
CA TRP A 15 -5.02 9.53 -29.23
C TRP A 15 -5.04 9.30 -27.71
N SER A 16 -4.40 8.22 -27.26
CA SER A 16 -4.37 7.85 -25.86
C SER A 16 -3.54 8.83 -25.01
N TYR A 17 -2.51 9.44 -25.60
CA TYR A 17 -1.76 10.52 -24.97
C TYR A 17 -2.65 11.74 -24.70
N LEU A 18 -3.36 12.24 -25.72
CA LEU A 18 -4.26 13.38 -25.58
C LEU A 18 -5.33 13.10 -24.53
N ARG A 19 -5.95 11.93 -24.60
CA ARG A 19 -6.95 11.48 -23.64
C ARG A 19 -6.39 11.41 -22.21
N GLY A 20 -5.17 10.87 -22.05
CA GLY A 20 -4.49 10.81 -20.76
C GLY A 20 -4.15 12.18 -20.18
N VAL A 21 -3.77 13.14 -21.02
CA VAL A 21 -3.56 14.54 -20.60
C VAL A 21 -4.87 15.16 -20.15
N VAL A 22 -5.96 15.00 -20.91
CA VAL A 22 -7.28 15.55 -20.56
C VAL A 22 -7.80 14.96 -19.25
N ILE A 23 -7.84 13.63 -19.12
CA ILE A 23 -8.32 12.97 -17.91
C ILE A 23 -7.40 13.26 -16.71
N GLY A 24 -6.08 13.21 -16.91
CA GLY A 24 -5.11 13.56 -15.87
C GLY A 24 -5.25 15.01 -15.40
N GLY A 25 -5.44 15.94 -16.33
CA GLY A 25 -5.68 17.36 -16.04
C GLY A 25 -6.99 17.59 -15.29
N LEU A 26 -8.08 16.93 -15.70
CA LEU A 26 -9.37 17.01 -15.01
C LEU A 26 -9.30 16.44 -13.58
N LEU A 27 -8.73 15.25 -13.41
CA LEU A 27 -8.57 14.64 -12.08
C LEU A 27 -7.64 15.46 -11.18
N GLY A 28 -6.54 15.98 -11.74
CA GLY A 28 -5.60 16.85 -11.02
C GLY A 28 -6.21 18.20 -10.63
N GLY A 29 -6.93 18.86 -11.55
CA GLY A 29 -7.59 20.13 -11.27
C GLY A 29 -8.70 19.98 -10.23
N THR A 30 -9.55 18.97 -10.36
CA THR A 30 -10.61 18.69 -9.37
C THR A 30 -10.04 18.29 -8.00
N LEU A 31 -8.88 17.65 -7.93
CA LEU A 31 -8.20 17.36 -6.67
C LEU A 31 -7.85 18.64 -5.89
N LEU A 32 -7.38 19.67 -6.58
CA LEU A 32 -7.04 20.94 -5.94
C LEU A 32 -8.29 21.66 -5.42
N VAL A 33 -9.41 21.59 -6.15
CA VAL A 33 -10.71 22.08 -5.66
C VAL A 33 -11.14 21.31 -4.41
N VAL A 34 -11.00 19.98 -4.42
CA VAL A 34 -11.30 19.14 -3.25
C VAL A 34 -10.41 19.51 -2.07
N ASN A 35 -9.10 19.71 -2.27
CA ASN A 35 -8.21 20.17 -1.20
C ASN A 35 -8.59 21.54 -0.66
N LEU A 36 -9.06 22.47 -1.49
CA LEU A 36 -9.59 23.75 -1.04
C LEU A 36 -10.79 23.52 -0.10
N LEU A 37 -11.74 22.66 -0.49
CA LEU A 37 -12.89 22.31 0.36
C LEU A 37 -12.47 21.62 1.67
N GLN A 38 -11.50 20.72 1.63
CA GLN A 38 -10.93 20.09 2.82
C GLN A 38 -10.28 21.14 3.74
N THR A 39 -9.55 22.09 3.18
CA THR A 39 -8.93 23.19 3.93
C THR A 39 -9.98 24.09 4.57
N LEU A 40 -11.02 24.48 3.81
CA LEU A 40 -12.14 25.26 4.34
C LEU A 40 -12.87 24.52 5.47
N SER A 41 -12.93 23.18 5.43
CA SER A 41 -13.56 22.39 6.50
C SER A 41 -12.88 22.55 7.87
N LEU A 42 -11.65 23.10 7.94
CA LEU A 42 -10.99 23.40 9.22
C LEU A 42 -11.80 24.35 10.10
N VAL A 43 -12.64 25.21 9.53
CA VAL A 43 -13.55 26.08 10.32
C VAL A 43 -14.57 25.29 11.12
N VAL A 44 -14.91 24.06 10.69
CA VAL A 44 -15.85 23.16 11.36
C VAL A 44 -15.18 22.40 12.52
N LYS A 45 -13.86 22.20 12.43
CA LYS A 45 -13.11 21.34 13.36
C LYS A 45 -13.24 21.76 14.85
N PRO A 46 -13.19 23.05 15.24
CA PRO A 46 -13.38 23.45 16.64
C PRO A 46 -14.78 23.16 17.19
N PHE A 47 -15.79 23.12 16.33
CA PHE A 47 -17.19 22.90 16.74
C PHE A 47 -17.57 21.42 16.74
N SER A 48 -17.07 20.64 15.79
CA SER A 48 -17.38 19.20 15.69
C SER A 48 -16.32 18.43 14.89
N GLY A 49 -15.47 17.69 15.62
CA GLY A 49 -14.50 16.77 15.00
C GLY A 49 -15.17 15.65 14.18
N GLN A 50 -16.35 15.19 14.59
CA GLN A 50 -17.11 14.17 13.85
C GLN A 50 -17.60 14.71 12.50
N THR A 51 -18.14 15.92 12.46
CA THR A 51 -18.60 16.56 11.22
C THR A 51 -17.44 16.85 10.29
N PHE A 52 -16.34 17.39 10.83
CA PHE A 52 -15.10 17.57 10.08
C PHE A 52 -14.64 16.26 9.41
N ARG A 53 -14.62 15.13 10.13
CA ARG A 53 -14.27 13.83 9.55
C ARG A 53 -15.28 13.37 8.49
N ARG A 54 -16.58 13.53 8.72
CA ARG A 54 -17.62 13.16 7.73
C ARG A 54 -17.45 13.94 6.42
N LEU A 55 -17.19 15.24 6.48
CA LEU A 55 -16.94 16.08 5.31
C LEU A 55 -15.70 15.61 4.53
N ASN A 56 -14.59 15.36 5.23
CA ASN A 56 -13.36 14.92 4.59
C ASN A 56 -13.46 13.50 4.01
N ARG A 57 -14.16 12.58 4.69
CA ARG A 57 -14.49 11.25 4.17
C ARG A 57 -15.36 11.33 2.91
N PHE A 58 -16.36 12.20 2.90
CA PHE A 58 -17.19 12.45 1.72
C PHE A 58 -16.35 13.00 0.56
N ALA A 59 -15.50 13.99 0.82
CA ALA A 59 -14.61 14.58 -0.18
C ALA A 59 -13.68 13.52 -0.81
N ALA A 60 -13.08 12.66 0.02
CA ALA A 60 -12.23 11.56 -0.44
C ALA A 60 -13.01 10.50 -1.22
N ASN A 61 -14.19 10.09 -0.73
CA ASN A 61 -15.08 9.14 -1.41
C ASN A 61 -15.45 9.64 -2.80
N THR A 62 -15.75 10.93 -2.93
CA THR A 62 -16.10 11.57 -4.20
C THR A 62 -14.92 11.60 -5.16
N TRP A 63 -13.77 12.13 -4.73
CA TRP A 63 -12.63 12.28 -5.64
C TRP A 63 -12.00 10.96 -6.04
N TRP A 64 -11.76 10.05 -5.09
CA TRP A 64 -11.31 8.69 -5.41
C TRP A 64 -12.36 7.94 -6.23
N GLY A 65 -13.64 8.23 -6.01
CA GLY A 65 -14.73 7.69 -6.81
C GLY A 65 -14.63 8.12 -8.28
N TRP A 66 -14.31 9.38 -8.55
CA TRP A 66 -14.06 9.86 -9.91
C TRP A 66 -12.81 9.22 -10.53
N CYS A 67 -11.75 8.99 -9.76
CA CYS A 67 -10.61 8.22 -10.24
C CYS A 67 -11.07 6.82 -10.69
N VAL A 68 -11.74 6.06 -9.82
CA VAL A 68 -12.23 4.71 -10.13
C VAL A 68 -13.16 4.71 -11.34
N LEU A 69 -14.13 5.63 -11.40
CA LEU A 69 -15.08 5.74 -12.51
C LEU A 69 -14.42 6.10 -13.84
N ALA A 70 -13.41 6.98 -13.84
CA ALA A 70 -12.63 7.26 -15.05
C ALA A 70 -12.00 5.97 -15.61
N PHE A 71 -11.57 5.06 -14.74
CA PHE A 71 -10.95 3.82 -15.19
C PHE A 71 -11.97 2.76 -15.60
N GLU A 72 -12.96 2.48 -14.76
CA GLU A 72 -13.94 1.43 -15.03
C GLU A 72 -14.93 1.81 -16.14
N ARG A 73 -15.40 3.06 -16.16
CA ARG A 73 -16.47 3.48 -17.08
C ARG A 73 -15.94 4.16 -18.34
N VAL A 74 -14.92 5.00 -18.21
CA VAL A 74 -14.39 5.72 -19.36
C VAL A 74 -13.41 4.82 -20.12
N TYR A 75 -12.47 4.18 -19.44
CA TYR A 75 -11.51 3.27 -20.09
C TYR A 75 -11.98 1.81 -20.25
N GLY A 76 -13.11 1.43 -19.65
CA GLY A 76 -13.62 0.06 -19.74
C GLY A 76 -12.76 -0.96 -19.00
N PHE A 77 -12.01 -0.53 -17.99
CA PHE A 77 -11.17 -1.40 -17.18
C PHE A 77 -12.02 -2.40 -16.38
N GLU A 78 -11.65 -3.68 -16.44
CA GLU A 78 -12.31 -4.76 -15.71
C GLU A 78 -11.48 -5.21 -14.49
N LEU A 79 -12.03 -5.04 -13.29
CA LEU A 79 -11.46 -5.61 -12.06
C LEU A 79 -12.15 -6.94 -11.72
N LYS A 80 -11.38 -8.03 -11.75
CA LYS A 80 -11.85 -9.34 -11.28
C LYS A 80 -11.48 -9.52 -9.83
N VAL A 81 -12.44 -9.88 -8.98
CA VAL A 81 -12.20 -10.18 -7.57
C VAL A 81 -12.54 -11.65 -7.32
N SER A 82 -11.57 -12.40 -6.81
CA SER A 82 -11.68 -13.83 -6.49
C SER A 82 -11.31 -14.08 -5.03
N GLY A 83 -11.61 -15.29 -4.52
CA GLY A 83 -11.36 -15.68 -3.13
C GLY A 83 -12.58 -15.48 -2.23
N ASP A 84 -12.34 -15.05 -1.00
CA ASP A 84 -13.36 -14.97 0.05
C ASP A 84 -14.32 -13.79 -0.15
N ALA A 85 -15.53 -13.94 0.39
CA ALA A 85 -16.52 -12.86 0.43
C ALA A 85 -16.05 -11.71 1.33
N ILE A 86 -16.28 -10.48 0.87
CA ILE A 86 -15.94 -9.26 1.61
C ILE A 86 -17.26 -8.59 2.02
N PRO A 87 -17.59 -8.53 3.33
CA PRO A 87 -18.82 -7.91 3.78
C PRO A 87 -18.88 -6.41 3.46
N MET A 88 -20.10 -5.91 3.26
CA MET A 88 -20.32 -4.47 3.09
C MET A 88 -19.98 -3.74 4.38
N ARG A 89 -19.26 -2.61 4.26
CA ARG A 89 -18.98 -1.72 5.38
C ARG A 89 -18.35 -2.45 6.58
N GLU A 90 -17.49 -3.43 6.35
CA GLU A 90 -16.69 -4.05 7.42
C GLU A 90 -15.43 -3.23 7.68
N ASN A 91 -15.07 -3.01 8.95
CA ASN A 91 -13.80 -2.35 9.30
C ASN A 91 -12.68 -3.39 9.15
N ALA A 92 -11.62 -3.04 8.42
CA ALA A 92 -10.58 -4.02 8.13
C ALA A 92 -9.18 -3.41 8.07
N VAL A 93 -8.20 -4.26 8.38
CA VAL A 93 -6.81 -4.03 8.00
C VAL A 93 -6.56 -4.77 6.68
N VAL A 94 -6.18 -4.05 5.63
CA VAL A 94 -6.00 -4.60 4.28
C VAL A 94 -4.51 -4.57 3.96
N PHE A 95 -3.92 -5.71 3.59
CA PHE A 95 -2.55 -5.73 3.12
C PHE A 95 -2.40 -6.41 1.77
N ALA A 96 -1.44 -5.95 0.97
CA ALA A 96 -1.21 -6.47 -0.37
C ALA A 96 0.28 -6.54 -0.73
N ASN A 97 0.59 -7.31 -1.79
CA ASN A 97 1.85 -7.17 -2.51
C ASN A 97 1.89 -5.80 -3.23
N HIS A 98 3.08 -5.25 -3.46
CA HIS A 98 3.28 -3.91 -3.99
C HIS A 98 4.19 -3.89 -5.22
N GLN A 99 3.63 -3.61 -6.38
CA GLN A 99 4.29 -3.65 -7.68
C GLN A 99 4.43 -2.25 -8.28
N GLN A 100 3.35 -1.47 -8.31
CA GLN A 100 3.33 -0.13 -8.89
C GLN A 100 2.39 0.82 -8.15
N MET A 101 2.37 2.09 -8.57
CA MET A 101 1.42 3.07 -8.03
C MET A 101 -0.03 2.73 -8.40
N THR A 102 -0.23 1.99 -9.48
CA THR A 102 -1.52 1.54 -9.99
C THR A 102 -2.20 0.53 -9.07
N ASP A 103 -1.46 -0.16 -8.21
CA ASP A 103 -1.99 -1.04 -7.15
C ASP A 103 -3.04 -0.31 -6.31
N ILE A 104 -2.80 0.97 -6.02
CA ILE A 104 -3.68 1.82 -5.23
C ILE A 104 -5.07 1.89 -5.89
N ILE A 105 -5.13 2.08 -7.22
CA ILE A 105 -6.40 2.22 -7.95
C ILE A 105 -7.25 0.96 -7.83
N LEU A 106 -6.61 -0.22 -7.84
CA LEU A 106 -7.33 -1.49 -7.68
C LEU A 106 -7.93 -1.61 -6.28
N LEU A 107 -7.18 -1.22 -5.24
CA LEU A 107 -7.67 -1.22 -3.87
C LEU A 107 -8.76 -0.15 -3.65
N LEU A 108 -8.70 1.00 -4.34
CA LEU A 108 -9.78 1.99 -4.34
C LEU A 108 -11.06 1.41 -4.96
N SER A 109 -10.97 0.72 -6.09
CA SER A 109 -12.12 0.06 -6.72
C SER A 109 -12.72 -1.00 -5.80
N LEU A 110 -11.89 -1.84 -5.16
CA LEU A 110 -12.35 -2.81 -4.17
C LEU A 110 -13.08 -2.15 -3.00
N ALA A 111 -12.52 -1.08 -2.42
CA ALA A 111 -13.13 -0.34 -1.33
C ALA A 111 -14.44 0.34 -1.71
N ARG A 112 -14.53 0.84 -2.95
CA ARG A 112 -15.76 1.40 -3.50
C ARG A 112 -16.88 0.36 -3.54
N SER A 113 -16.56 -0.86 -3.97
CA SER A 113 -17.53 -1.96 -4.03
C SER A 113 -18.09 -2.36 -2.66
N ARG A 114 -17.42 -1.97 -1.57
CA ARG A 114 -17.77 -2.31 -0.18
C ARG A 114 -18.18 -1.11 0.67
N ASP A 115 -18.45 0.03 0.06
CA ASP A 115 -18.82 1.30 0.73
C ASP A 115 -17.79 1.72 1.80
N ARG A 116 -16.51 1.59 1.43
CA ARG A 116 -15.35 1.88 2.29
C ARG A 116 -14.35 2.83 1.67
N LEU A 117 -14.65 3.37 0.48
CA LEU A 117 -13.72 4.20 -0.26
C LEU A 117 -13.30 5.45 0.52
N GLY A 118 -14.22 6.23 1.07
CA GLY A 118 -13.89 7.40 1.90
C GLY A 118 -13.24 7.08 3.25
N ASP A 119 -13.21 5.80 3.63
CA ASP A 119 -12.74 5.31 4.95
C ASP A 119 -11.31 4.78 4.92
N ILE A 120 -10.68 4.81 3.74
CA ILE A 120 -9.33 4.32 3.57
C ILE A 120 -8.33 5.19 4.35
N LYS A 121 -7.43 4.51 5.05
CA LYS A 121 -6.23 5.06 5.69
C LYS A 121 -5.01 4.37 5.13
N TRP A 122 -3.91 5.10 5.04
CA TRP A 122 -2.68 4.59 4.46
C TRP A 122 -1.53 4.72 5.45
N PHE A 123 -0.59 3.78 5.42
CA PHE A 123 0.77 4.09 5.85
C PHE A 123 1.46 4.91 4.77
N VAL A 124 1.90 6.12 5.11
CA VAL A 124 2.42 7.11 4.17
C VAL A 124 3.77 7.61 4.65
N LYS A 125 4.71 7.83 3.73
CA LYS A 125 6.00 8.45 4.08
C LYS A 125 5.76 9.85 4.64
N HIS A 126 6.41 10.18 5.76
CA HIS A 126 6.24 11.47 6.43
C HIS A 126 6.36 12.71 5.50
N PRO A 127 7.31 12.79 4.55
CA PRO A 127 7.40 13.95 3.65
C PRO A 127 6.18 14.16 2.74
N ILE A 128 5.39 13.11 2.46
CA ILE A 128 4.22 13.20 1.57
C ILE A 128 3.17 14.16 2.12
N LYS A 129 3.10 14.38 3.45
CA LYS A 129 2.17 15.35 4.04
C LYS A 129 2.34 16.78 3.52
N PHE A 130 3.52 17.11 2.95
CA PHE A 130 3.82 18.41 2.39
C PHE A 130 3.55 18.50 0.88
N VAL A 131 3.22 17.39 0.23
CA VAL A 131 2.97 17.35 -1.22
C VAL A 131 1.54 17.82 -1.50
N PRO A 132 1.35 18.86 -2.34
CA PRO A 132 0.01 19.31 -2.74
C PRO A 132 -0.81 18.21 -3.41
N GLY A 133 -2.14 18.29 -3.31
CA GLY A 133 -3.03 17.27 -3.86
C GLY A 133 -3.23 16.11 -2.90
N VAL A 134 -2.68 14.95 -3.26
CA VAL A 134 -2.92 13.69 -2.54
C VAL A 134 -2.34 13.73 -1.14
N GLY A 135 -1.16 14.36 -0.97
CA GLY A 135 -0.48 14.45 0.31
C GLY A 135 -1.25 15.26 1.35
N TRP A 136 -1.77 16.42 0.94
CA TRP A 136 -2.65 17.24 1.78
C TRP A 136 -3.93 16.48 2.12
N GLY A 137 -4.57 15.85 1.13
CA GLY A 137 -5.77 15.04 1.35
C GLY A 137 -5.57 13.93 2.39
N MET A 138 -4.39 13.29 2.41
CA MET A 138 -4.05 12.27 3.41
C MET A 138 -3.96 12.83 4.84
N VAL A 139 -3.58 14.10 5.02
CA VAL A 139 -3.58 14.75 6.36
C VAL A 139 -4.99 14.88 6.90
N PHE A 140 -5.95 15.27 6.07
CA PHE A 140 -7.36 15.43 6.44
C PHE A 140 -8.09 14.10 6.68
N LEU A 141 -7.50 12.99 6.28
CA LEU A 141 -8.07 11.66 6.37
C LEU A 141 -7.43 10.81 7.46
N ASP A 142 -6.70 11.37 8.44
CA ASP A 142 -6.09 10.61 9.53
C ASP A 142 -5.14 9.49 9.04
N ALA A 143 -4.40 9.73 7.96
CA ALA A 143 -3.39 8.78 7.48
C ALA A 143 -2.22 8.60 8.47
N VAL A 144 -1.58 7.43 8.44
CA VAL A 144 -0.47 7.07 9.34
C VAL A 144 0.85 7.48 8.70
N PHE A 145 1.36 8.66 9.05
CA PHE A 145 2.63 9.17 8.52
C PHE A 145 3.84 8.59 9.27
N VAL A 146 4.77 7.96 8.54
CA VAL A 146 5.94 7.27 9.10
C VAL A 146 7.26 7.78 8.53
N LYS A 147 8.28 7.90 9.38
CA LYS A 147 9.68 8.21 9.03
C LYS A 147 10.45 6.98 8.56
N ARG A 148 9.87 5.78 8.69
CA ARG A 148 10.51 4.46 8.44
C ARG A 148 11.56 4.12 9.50
N ASP A 149 11.38 4.67 10.69
CA ASP A 149 12.16 4.39 11.88
C ASP A 149 11.18 4.04 13.01
N TRP A 150 11.21 2.78 13.43
CA TRP A 150 10.29 2.27 14.45
C TRP A 150 10.40 3.03 15.77
N ALA A 151 11.61 3.41 16.19
CA ALA A 151 11.80 4.13 17.45
C ALA A 151 11.11 5.50 17.42
N ALA A 152 11.18 6.17 16.27
CA ALA A 152 10.55 7.47 16.06
C ALA A 152 9.04 7.39 15.78
N ASP A 153 8.56 6.30 15.17
CA ASP A 153 7.20 6.17 14.66
C ASP A 153 6.23 5.47 15.63
N ARG A 154 6.71 4.60 16.54
CA ARG A 154 5.83 3.74 17.36
C ARG A 154 4.77 4.51 18.16
N GLN A 155 5.15 5.66 18.71
CA GLN A 155 4.24 6.46 19.56
C GLN A 155 3.20 7.21 18.72
N SER A 156 3.57 7.75 17.57
CA SER A 156 2.62 8.44 16.68
C SER A 156 1.62 7.45 16.09
N ILE A 157 2.08 6.26 15.68
CA ILE A 157 1.21 5.16 15.21
C ILE A 157 0.18 4.79 16.28
N ALA A 158 0.63 4.54 17.53
CA ALA A 158 -0.26 4.19 18.63
C ALA A 158 -1.30 5.30 18.91
N LYS A 159 -0.88 6.57 18.89
CA LYS A 159 -1.80 7.72 19.05
C LYS A 159 -2.84 7.79 17.94
N THR A 160 -2.45 7.56 16.68
CA THR A 160 -3.40 7.53 15.56
C THR A 160 -4.40 6.39 15.71
N PHE A 161 -3.96 5.18 16.08
CA PHE A 161 -4.86 4.04 16.27
C PHE A 161 -5.81 4.21 17.45
N ALA A 162 -5.33 4.75 18.58
CA ALA A 162 -6.20 5.14 19.69
C ALA A 162 -7.25 6.15 19.23
N HIS A 163 -6.84 7.21 18.51
CA HIS A 163 -7.79 8.19 17.98
C HIS A 163 -8.86 7.58 17.08
N LEU A 164 -8.48 6.69 16.16
CA LEU A 164 -9.42 6.01 15.25
C LEU A 164 -10.40 5.12 16.02
N THR A 165 -9.91 4.39 17.02
CA THR A 165 -10.70 3.48 17.86
C THR A 165 -11.66 4.24 18.77
N ASP A 166 -11.16 5.21 19.54
CA ASP A 166 -11.95 5.99 20.50
C ASP A 166 -13.10 6.74 19.80
N ASN A 167 -12.85 7.22 18.57
CA ASN A 167 -13.83 7.94 17.78
C ASN A 167 -14.70 7.04 16.89
N HIS A 168 -14.56 5.72 17.00
CA HIS A 168 -15.28 4.71 16.23
C HIS A 168 -15.25 5.00 14.72
N VAL A 169 -14.06 5.38 14.21
CA VAL A 169 -13.92 5.87 12.84
C VAL A 169 -14.03 4.70 11.86
N PRO A 170 -14.99 4.72 10.92
CA PRO A 170 -15.06 3.79 9.80
C PRO A 170 -13.69 3.64 9.09
N LEU A 171 -13.18 2.41 8.93
CA LEU A 171 -11.76 2.18 8.64
C LEU A 171 -11.50 1.03 7.66
N TRP A 172 -10.78 1.32 6.56
CA TRP A 172 -9.91 0.37 5.87
C TRP A 172 -8.46 0.84 5.95
N LEU A 173 -7.64 0.23 6.81
CA LEU A 173 -6.21 0.56 6.90
C LEU A 173 -5.42 -0.26 5.88
N ILE A 174 -4.87 0.40 4.85
CA ILE A 174 -4.13 -0.25 3.80
C ILE A 174 -2.62 -0.24 4.08
N LEU A 175 -2.01 -1.43 4.00
CA LEU A 175 -0.58 -1.66 4.13
C LEU A 175 0.00 -2.33 2.89
N PHE A 176 1.24 -1.99 2.59
CA PHE A 176 2.11 -2.76 1.71
C PHE A 176 3.31 -3.23 2.54
N PRO A 177 3.21 -4.41 3.20
CA PRO A 177 4.25 -4.86 4.15
C PRO A 177 5.64 -4.98 3.54
N GLU A 178 5.79 -5.16 2.23
CA GLU A 178 7.08 -5.08 1.51
C GLU A 178 7.85 -3.77 1.80
N GLY A 179 7.13 -2.69 2.14
CA GLY A 179 7.70 -1.40 2.52
C GLY A 179 8.31 -0.61 1.34
N THR A 180 8.19 -1.13 0.13
CA THR A 180 8.56 -0.52 -1.15
C THR A 180 7.91 -1.30 -2.29
N ARG A 181 7.75 -0.65 -3.44
CA ARG A 181 7.47 -1.35 -4.71
C ARG A 181 8.55 -2.38 -5.01
N PHE A 182 8.10 -3.54 -5.48
CA PHE A 182 8.89 -4.62 -6.04
C PHE A 182 9.79 -4.11 -7.15
N ALA A 183 11.04 -4.58 -7.16
CA ALA A 183 11.97 -4.39 -8.27
C ALA A 183 12.97 -5.55 -8.28
N PRO A 184 13.35 -6.09 -9.45
CA PRO A 184 14.24 -7.27 -9.52
C PRO A 184 15.55 -7.12 -8.75
N HIS A 185 16.19 -5.94 -8.79
CA HIS A 185 17.45 -5.68 -8.07
C HIS A 185 17.30 -5.71 -6.53
N LYS A 186 16.08 -5.67 -5.99
CA LYS A 186 15.80 -5.76 -4.54
C LYS A 186 15.62 -7.21 -4.07
N LEU A 187 15.40 -8.16 -5.00
CA LEU A 187 15.21 -9.57 -4.66
C LEU A 187 16.43 -10.15 -3.98
N GLY A 188 17.65 -9.86 -4.46
CA GLY A 188 18.87 -10.42 -3.88
C GLY A 188 18.97 -10.17 -2.37
N ARG A 189 18.73 -8.94 -1.92
CA ARG A 189 18.71 -8.61 -0.49
C ARG A 189 17.57 -9.31 0.27
N SER A 190 16.41 -9.43 -0.37
CA SER A 190 15.26 -10.15 0.22
C SER A 190 15.56 -11.63 0.39
N HIS A 191 16.21 -12.26 -0.60
CA HIS A 191 16.63 -13.67 -0.57
C HIS A 191 17.68 -13.92 0.49
N SER A 192 18.74 -13.09 0.56
CA SER A 192 19.77 -13.23 1.60
C SER A 192 19.16 -13.18 3.00
N TYR A 193 18.27 -12.21 3.26
CA TYR A 193 17.60 -12.12 4.55
C TYR A 193 16.71 -13.34 4.84
N ALA A 194 15.97 -13.85 3.83
CA ALA A 194 15.16 -15.06 3.98
C ALA A 194 16.02 -16.25 4.41
N LEU A 195 17.11 -16.51 3.68
CA LEU A 195 17.99 -17.64 3.89
C LEU A 195 18.68 -17.57 5.27
N GLU A 196 19.15 -16.39 5.67
CA GLU A 196 19.76 -16.16 6.99
C GLU A 196 18.80 -16.46 8.16
N HIS A 197 17.48 -16.31 7.94
CA HIS A 197 16.46 -16.49 8.98
C HIS A 197 15.61 -17.75 8.77
N GLY A 198 16.00 -18.65 7.86
CA GLY A 198 15.28 -19.90 7.59
C GLY A 198 13.87 -19.71 7.01
N LEU A 199 13.62 -18.60 6.31
CA LEU A 199 12.34 -18.26 5.70
C LEU A 199 12.31 -18.65 4.21
N HIS A 200 11.10 -18.80 3.65
CA HIS A 200 10.90 -18.94 2.20
C HIS A 200 11.46 -17.72 1.47
N ALA A 201 12.29 -17.93 0.45
CA ALA A 201 12.83 -16.87 -0.38
C ALA A 201 11.89 -16.61 -1.58
N PRO A 202 11.13 -15.50 -1.60
CA PRO A 202 10.09 -15.27 -2.60
C PRO A 202 10.67 -14.85 -3.96
N ASP A 203 10.11 -15.35 -5.08
CA ASP A 203 10.56 -14.99 -6.43
C ASP A 203 9.75 -13.83 -7.06
N HIS A 204 8.54 -13.59 -6.58
CA HIS A 204 7.56 -12.64 -7.13
C HIS A 204 7.16 -11.54 -6.16
N THR A 205 7.52 -11.65 -4.88
CA THR A 205 7.31 -10.62 -3.84
C THR A 205 8.61 -10.28 -3.13
N LEU A 206 8.62 -9.20 -2.33
CA LEU A 206 9.65 -8.98 -1.32
C LEU A 206 9.17 -9.51 0.03
N LEU A 207 10.12 -9.88 0.90
CA LEU A 207 9.79 -10.25 2.27
C LEU A 207 9.11 -9.08 3.00
N PRO A 208 8.01 -9.35 3.73
CA PRO A 208 7.30 -8.33 4.46
C PRO A 208 8.11 -7.82 5.67
N ARG A 209 7.97 -6.52 5.94
CA ARG A 209 8.41 -5.88 7.18
C ARG A 209 7.27 -5.97 8.20
N VAL A 210 7.51 -6.71 9.28
CA VAL A 210 6.44 -7.13 10.20
C VAL A 210 5.97 -6.04 11.17
N LYS A 211 6.84 -5.12 11.59
CA LYS A 211 6.55 -4.18 12.70
C LYS A 211 5.28 -3.35 12.51
N GLY A 212 5.08 -2.78 11.30
CA GLY A 212 3.89 -1.96 11.03
C GLY A 212 2.59 -2.79 11.02
N PHE A 213 2.68 -4.03 10.52
CA PHE A 213 1.56 -4.97 10.53
C PHE A 213 1.21 -5.39 11.96
N VAL A 214 2.19 -5.83 12.75
CA VAL A 214 2.01 -6.21 14.17
C VAL A 214 1.41 -5.06 14.98
N ALA A 215 1.95 -3.84 14.83
CA ALA A 215 1.41 -2.64 15.49
C ALA A 215 -0.06 -2.38 15.11
N SER A 216 -0.44 -2.63 13.85
CA SER A 216 -1.82 -2.48 13.39
C SER A 216 -2.74 -3.54 14.00
N MET A 217 -2.28 -4.79 14.10
CA MET A 217 -3.04 -5.87 14.75
C MET A 217 -3.33 -5.54 16.22
N HIS A 218 -2.34 -5.03 16.95
CA HIS A 218 -2.52 -4.64 18.35
C HIS A 218 -3.38 -3.40 18.51
N GLY A 219 -3.05 -2.32 17.79
CA GLY A 219 -3.71 -1.03 17.96
C GLY A 219 -5.15 -0.97 17.46
N LEU A 220 -5.55 -1.88 16.57
CA LEU A 220 -6.88 -1.89 15.97
C LEU A 220 -7.69 -3.17 16.27
N ARG A 221 -7.20 -4.06 17.13
CA ARG A 221 -7.85 -5.36 17.41
C ARG A 221 -9.32 -5.23 17.83
N GLN A 222 -9.63 -4.21 18.62
CA GLN A 222 -10.97 -3.97 19.15
C GLN A 222 -11.86 -3.15 18.19
N HIS A 223 -11.31 -2.70 17.05
CA HIS A 223 -11.98 -1.78 16.13
C HIS A 223 -12.15 -2.33 14.71
N ALA A 224 -11.20 -3.13 14.25
CA ALA A 224 -11.27 -3.82 12.96
C ALA A 224 -11.84 -5.24 13.14
N ASP A 225 -12.81 -5.59 12.31
CA ASP A 225 -13.51 -6.87 12.35
C ASP A 225 -12.68 -7.98 11.69
N ALA A 226 -11.87 -7.63 10.68
CA ALA A 226 -11.12 -8.59 9.88
C ALA A 226 -9.79 -8.03 9.34
N VAL A 227 -8.96 -8.96 8.87
CA VAL A 227 -7.76 -8.71 8.07
C VAL A 227 -8.00 -9.25 6.66
N TYR A 228 -7.79 -8.40 5.65
CA TYR A 228 -7.85 -8.79 4.25
C TYR A 228 -6.46 -8.93 3.66
N ASP A 229 -6.14 -10.14 3.24
CA ASP A 229 -4.94 -10.51 2.52
C ASP A 229 -5.21 -10.45 1.01
N VAL A 230 -4.80 -9.37 0.33
CA VAL A 230 -5.14 -9.09 -1.07
C VAL A 230 -3.96 -9.33 -1.98
N THR A 231 -4.06 -10.25 -2.92
CA THR A 231 -3.04 -10.49 -3.94
C THR A 231 -3.41 -9.78 -5.23
N ILE A 232 -2.59 -8.82 -5.63
CA ILE A 232 -2.74 -8.04 -6.85
C ILE A 232 -2.06 -8.78 -7.99
N ILE A 233 -2.80 -8.98 -9.09
CA ILE A 233 -2.33 -9.70 -10.27
C ILE A 233 -2.66 -8.89 -11.53
N TYR A 234 -1.63 -8.51 -12.27
CA TYR A 234 -1.72 -7.90 -13.60
C TYR A 234 -1.39 -8.93 -14.69
N LYS A 235 -2.42 -9.45 -15.38
CA LYS A 235 -2.26 -10.53 -16.38
C LYS A 235 -1.39 -10.12 -17.58
N ASN A 236 -1.53 -8.88 -18.04
CA ASN A 236 -0.84 -8.39 -19.25
C ASN A 236 0.46 -7.61 -18.94
N GLY A 237 0.97 -7.73 -17.72
CA GLY A 237 2.14 -7.00 -17.24
C GLY A 237 1.77 -5.79 -16.39
N VAL A 238 2.73 -5.36 -15.57
CA VAL A 238 2.49 -4.36 -14.52
C VAL A 238 2.46 -2.95 -15.13
N PRO A 239 1.34 -2.21 -15.02
CA PRO A 239 1.21 -0.90 -15.65
C PRO A 239 1.81 0.21 -14.78
N THR A 240 2.40 1.20 -15.44
CA THR A 240 2.69 2.50 -14.83
C THR A 240 1.40 3.30 -14.64
N LEU A 241 1.42 4.31 -13.75
CA LEU A 241 0.27 5.22 -13.61
C LEU A 241 -0.05 5.95 -14.92
N TRP A 242 0.97 6.28 -15.72
CA TRP A 242 0.77 6.93 -17.02
C TRP A 242 0.10 6.02 -18.05
N GLN A 243 0.44 4.73 -18.07
CA GLN A 243 -0.28 3.76 -18.90
C GLN A 243 -1.74 3.61 -18.46
N TYR A 244 -1.99 3.69 -17.14
CA TYR A 244 -3.34 3.68 -16.58
C TYR A 244 -4.13 4.94 -17.00
N LEU A 245 -3.52 6.12 -16.90
CA LEU A 245 -4.12 7.40 -17.36
C LEU A 245 -4.36 7.43 -18.86
N ARG A 246 -3.53 6.74 -19.67
CA ARG A 246 -3.73 6.61 -21.12
C ARG A 246 -4.76 5.54 -21.50
N GLY A 247 -5.26 4.74 -20.55
CA GLY A 247 -6.23 3.68 -20.81
C GLY A 247 -5.64 2.46 -21.52
N PHE A 248 -4.37 2.13 -21.26
CA PHE A 248 -3.72 0.93 -21.82
C PHE A 248 -3.93 -0.33 -20.98
N VAL A 249 -4.66 -0.22 -19.88
CA VAL A 249 -4.85 -1.31 -18.93
C VAL A 249 -6.27 -1.82 -19.08
N ASP A 250 -6.40 -3.05 -19.55
CA ASP A 250 -7.72 -3.62 -19.84
C ASP A 250 -8.32 -4.32 -18.63
N SER A 251 -7.50 -5.04 -17.86
CA SER A 251 -7.96 -5.78 -16.67
C SER A 251 -6.87 -6.04 -15.64
N ALA A 252 -7.30 -6.26 -14.40
CA ALA A 252 -6.48 -6.83 -13.33
C ALA A 252 -7.33 -7.74 -12.45
N GLU A 253 -6.67 -8.56 -11.64
CA GLU A 253 -7.32 -9.47 -10.69
C GLU A 253 -6.84 -9.21 -9.27
N LEU A 254 -7.77 -9.25 -8.32
CA LEU A 254 -7.53 -9.27 -6.89
C LEU A 254 -7.99 -10.62 -6.35
N HIS A 255 -7.07 -11.37 -5.76
CA HIS A 255 -7.42 -12.55 -4.97
C HIS A 255 -7.41 -12.18 -3.49
N VAL A 256 -8.56 -12.25 -2.82
CA VAL A 256 -8.73 -11.80 -1.44
C VAL A 256 -8.94 -13.00 -0.53
N ARG A 257 -8.19 -13.04 0.59
CA ARG A 257 -8.47 -13.93 1.71
C ARG A 257 -8.86 -13.10 2.92
N ARG A 258 -9.91 -13.52 3.62
CA ARG A 258 -10.46 -12.82 4.79
C ARG A 258 -10.20 -13.64 6.04
N TYR A 259 -9.58 -12.99 7.04
CA TYR A 259 -9.34 -13.58 8.34
C TYR A 259 -10.04 -12.74 9.42
N PRO A 260 -10.98 -13.30 10.20
CA PRO A 260 -11.57 -12.60 11.33
C PRO A 260 -10.50 -12.13 12.33
N MET A 261 -10.56 -10.88 12.79
CA MET A 261 -9.55 -10.32 13.69
C MET A 261 -9.44 -11.12 15.01
N SER A 262 -10.54 -11.74 15.44
CA SER A 262 -10.58 -12.62 16.61
C SER A 262 -9.72 -13.89 16.48
N GLU A 263 -9.46 -14.35 15.26
CA GLU A 263 -8.68 -15.57 14.97
C GLU A 263 -7.19 -15.29 14.79
N LEU A 264 -6.80 -14.02 14.66
CA LEU A 264 -5.40 -13.63 14.48
C LEU A 264 -4.62 -13.84 15.79
N PRO A 265 -3.41 -14.44 15.73
CA PRO A 265 -2.54 -14.60 16.89
C PRO A 265 -2.30 -13.29 17.64
N GLN A 266 -2.11 -13.35 18.96
CA GLN A 266 -1.77 -12.16 19.76
C GLN A 266 -0.26 -11.98 19.93
N ASP A 267 0.51 -13.07 19.93
CA ASP A 267 1.96 -13.01 20.08
C ASP A 267 2.64 -12.39 18.85
N ASP A 268 3.59 -11.48 19.07
CA ASP A 268 4.31 -10.74 18.04
C ASP A 268 5.09 -11.64 17.09
N ALA A 269 5.75 -12.67 17.62
CA ALA A 269 6.56 -13.58 16.83
C ALA A 269 5.66 -14.50 15.99
N VAL A 270 4.54 -14.97 16.55
CA VAL A 270 3.55 -15.77 15.81
C VAL A 270 2.87 -14.94 14.72
N LEU A 271 2.49 -13.69 14.99
CA LEU A 271 1.96 -12.77 13.98
C LEU A 271 2.96 -12.48 12.85
N SER A 272 4.23 -12.31 13.21
CA SER A 272 5.30 -12.10 12.24
C SER A 272 5.46 -13.31 11.32
N LYS A 273 5.47 -14.52 11.90
CA LYS A 273 5.50 -15.79 11.14
C LYS A 273 4.27 -15.94 10.24
N TRP A 274 3.08 -15.67 10.77
CA TRP A 274 1.83 -15.70 10.02
C TRP A 274 1.90 -14.80 8.77
N LEU A 275 2.44 -13.58 8.91
CA LEU A 275 2.59 -12.67 7.78
C LEU A 275 3.60 -13.20 6.74
N TYR A 276 4.70 -13.80 7.17
CA TYR A 276 5.66 -14.44 6.25
C TYR A 276 5.00 -15.58 5.47
N GLU A 277 4.20 -16.41 6.12
CA GLU A 277 3.45 -17.50 5.47
C GLU A 277 2.45 -16.95 4.45
N ARG A 278 1.69 -15.90 4.77
CA ARG A 278 0.79 -15.24 3.80
C ARG A 278 1.56 -14.72 2.59
N PHE A 279 2.74 -14.15 2.77
CA PHE A 279 3.57 -13.71 1.64
C PHE A 279 4.13 -14.88 0.82
N ALA A 280 4.46 -16.01 1.45
CA ALA A 280 4.82 -17.23 0.72
C ALA A 280 3.62 -17.77 -0.09
N ASP A 281 2.40 -17.70 0.45
CA ASP A 281 1.17 -18.07 -0.27
C ASP A 281 0.90 -17.15 -1.47
N LYS A 282 1.13 -15.85 -1.30
CA LYS A 282 1.06 -14.86 -2.40
C LYS A 282 2.07 -15.16 -3.50
N ASP A 283 3.31 -15.42 -3.11
CA ASP A 283 4.41 -15.72 -4.04
C ASP A 283 4.07 -16.92 -4.93
N ARG A 284 3.59 -18.01 -4.32
CA ARG A 284 3.11 -19.20 -5.04
C ARG A 284 1.97 -18.88 -5.99
N LEU A 285 0.97 -18.09 -5.55
CA LEU A 285 -0.15 -17.68 -6.40
C LEU A 285 0.30 -16.86 -7.60
N LEU A 286 1.22 -15.92 -7.40
CA LEU A 286 1.81 -15.09 -8.45
C LEU A 286 2.61 -15.94 -9.46
N GLY A 287 3.25 -17.02 -8.99
CA GLY A 287 3.97 -17.97 -9.83
C GLY A 287 3.11 -18.69 -10.88
N HIS A 288 1.79 -18.79 -10.69
CA HIS A 288 0.89 -19.31 -11.74
C HIS A 288 0.68 -18.34 -12.90
N THR A 289 0.89 -17.04 -12.67
CA THR A 289 0.70 -15.99 -13.69
C THR A 289 2.02 -15.51 -14.27
N TYR A 290 3.07 -15.46 -13.45
CA TYR A 290 4.35 -14.86 -13.82
C TYR A 290 5.47 -15.89 -13.86
N PRO A 291 6.33 -15.85 -14.90
CA PRO A 291 7.49 -16.72 -14.93
C PRO A 291 8.42 -16.40 -13.75
N SER A 292 9.03 -17.43 -13.18
CA SER A 292 10.03 -17.26 -12.12
C SER A 292 11.19 -16.39 -12.61
N LEU A 293 11.59 -15.42 -11.81
CA LEU A 293 12.78 -14.64 -12.08
C LEU A 293 13.98 -15.53 -11.77
N GLN A 294 14.78 -15.88 -12.79
CA GLN A 294 16.06 -16.52 -12.58
C GLN A 294 17.00 -15.50 -11.90
N VAL A 295 16.96 -15.45 -10.57
CA VAL A 295 18.05 -14.84 -9.81
C VAL A 295 19.24 -15.77 -10.04
N SER A 296 20.35 -15.24 -10.58
CA SER A 296 21.52 -16.05 -10.92
C SER A 296 21.89 -16.94 -9.73
N ARG A 297 22.13 -18.24 -10.00
CA ARG A 297 22.47 -19.24 -8.97
C ARG A 297 23.62 -18.80 -8.07
N GLU A 298 24.52 -17.94 -8.56
CA GLU A 298 25.61 -17.33 -7.80
C GLU A 298 25.18 -16.51 -6.59
N SER A 299 23.97 -15.93 -6.59
CA SER A 299 23.46 -15.18 -5.43
C SER A 299 22.81 -16.07 -4.37
N ARG A 300 22.35 -17.27 -4.75
CA ARG A 300 21.76 -18.26 -3.86
C ARG A 300 22.81 -19.09 -3.11
N SER A 301 24.07 -19.08 -3.57
CA SER A 301 25.16 -19.93 -3.06
C SER A 301 26.28 -19.18 -2.33
N ARG A 302 26.23 -17.84 -2.20
CA ARG A 302 27.24 -17.11 -1.42
C ARG A 302 26.98 -17.33 0.08
N PRO A 303 27.92 -17.95 0.83
CA PRO A 303 27.84 -17.94 2.29
C PRO A 303 27.88 -16.49 2.76
N ALA A 304 27.16 -16.19 3.83
CA ALA A 304 27.21 -14.89 4.48
C ALA A 304 28.69 -14.53 4.75
N LEU A 305 29.18 -13.47 4.12
CA LEU A 305 30.46 -12.89 4.50
C LEU A 305 30.30 -12.45 5.95
N SER A 306 31.05 -13.08 6.85
CA SER A 306 31.14 -12.71 8.26
C SER A 306 31.51 -11.22 8.30
N PHE A 307 30.57 -10.38 8.72
CA PHE A 307 30.86 -8.98 8.98
C PHE A 307 31.76 -8.93 10.22
N GLY A 308 33.01 -8.54 9.99
CA GLY A 308 34.00 -8.31 11.04
C GLY A 308 33.47 -7.37 12.12
N GLN A 309 33.90 -7.66 13.35
CA GLN A 309 33.60 -6.88 14.55
C GLN A 309 33.81 -5.37 14.33
N PRO A 310 32.99 -4.51 14.98
CA PRO A 310 33.17 -3.07 14.90
C PRO A 310 34.53 -2.69 15.49
N GLN A 311 35.40 -2.11 14.66
CA GLN A 311 36.64 -1.50 15.12
C GLN A 311 36.31 -0.40 16.14
N ALA A 312 36.91 -0.54 17.32
CA ALA A 312 36.85 0.43 18.40
C ALA A 312 37.36 1.80 17.94
N THR A 313 36.60 2.84 18.29
CA THR A 313 37.03 4.23 18.20
C THR A 313 38.14 4.45 19.23
N PRO A 314 39.32 5.01 18.89
CA PRO A 314 40.30 5.36 19.90
C PRO A 314 39.84 6.65 20.60
N ALA A 315 39.71 6.57 21.93
CA ALA A 315 39.61 7.72 22.80
C ALA A 315 40.97 8.43 22.93
N ASN A 316 40.93 9.77 22.89
CA ASN A 316 41.83 10.79 23.42
C ASN A 316 43.25 10.41 23.89
N GLN A 317 44.23 11.26 23.57
CA GLN A 317 45.15 11.85 24.56
C GLN A 317 45.75 13.20 24.06
N PRO A 318 46.24 14.07 24.97
CA PRO A 318 46.35 15.53 24.80
C PRO A 318 47.79 16.09 24.75
N ASP A 319 47.85 17.42 24.57
CA ASP A 319 48.86 18.43 24.97
C ASP A 319 50.28 18.49 24.35
N SER A 320 50.48 19.62 23.63
CA SER A 320 51.58 20.63 23.73
C SER A 320 53.03 20.20 23.36
N PRO A 321 53.98 21.13 23.06
CA PRO A 321 54.09 22.56 23.42
C PRO A 321 53.36 23.55 22.51
#